data_AF-A0A6G0IMS0-F1
#
_entry.id   AF-A0A6G0IMS0-F1
#
_cell.length_a   1.000
_cell.length_b   1.000
_cell.length_c   1.000
_cell.angle_alpha   90.00
_cell.angle_beta   90.00
_cell.angle_gamma   90.00
#
_symmetry.space_group_name_H-M   'P 1'
#
loop_
_entity.id
_entity.type
_entity.pdbx_description
1 polymer ?
#
loop_
_entity_poly.entity_id
_entity_poly.type
_entity_poly.pdbx_seq_one_letter_code
_entity_poly.pdbx_strand_id
1 'polypeptide(L)'
;MLKLPLVVTAQVDLVLVLVSLLALWTRLSRLSYPNAVVFDEVYYGQFVSLYMKRVFFIDDSGPPLGHMILALGAYVGGFDGNFVWNRIGAEYPSSVSVWSLRLLPALCGALCVPLVYLLTLELRLSHLSALGAALLLLLENSLIVQSRFMLLESVLIFLVLLAFFSYLRFHNAPDSWSRYSWLLLSGASCGAAVG
;
A
#
# COMPACT_ATOMS: atom_id res chain seq x y z
N MET A 1 -35.24 7.84 24.02
CA MET A 1 -35.07 6.66 24.90
C MET A 1 -34.57 5.52 24.01
N LEU A 2 -33.25 5.30 23.95
CA LEU A 2 -32.64 4.24 23.13
C LEU A 2 -33.05 2.89 23.73
N LYS A 3 -34.05 2.24 23.13
CA LYS A 3 -34.31 0.82 23.35
C LYS A 3 -33.30 0.07 22.50
N LEU A 4 -32.46 -0.76 23.12
CA LEU A 4 -31.79 -1.95 22.58
C LEU A 4 -30.53 -2.26 23.41
N PRO A 5 -30.16 -3.54 23.64
CA PRO A 5 -28.78 -3.89 23.42
C PRO A 5 -28.50 -3.78 21.91
N LEU A 6 -27.54 -2.94 21.53
CA LEU A 6 -27.01 -2.87 20.17
C LEU A 6 -26.27 -4.19 19.90
N VAL A 7 -26.94 -5.15 19.27
CA VAL A 7 -26.32 -6.44 18.93
C VAL A 7 -25.65 -6.32 17.56
N VAL A 8 -24.32 -6.36 17.55
CA VAL A 8 -23.50 -6.39 16.33
C VAL A 8 -23.05 -7.82 16.08
N THR A 9 -23.50 -8.43 14.98
CA THR A 9 -23.04 -9.76 14.56
C THR A 9 -21.91 -9.60 13.54
N ALA A 10 -20.70 -10.05 13.88
CA ALA A 10 -19.56 -10.04 12.97
C ALA A 10 -19.32 -11.43 12.39
N GLN A 11 -19.23 -11.53 11.06
CA GLN A 11 -18.76 -12.73 10.38
C GLN A 11 -17.29 -12.54 10.04
N VAL A 12 -16.42 -13.42 10.54
CA VAL A 12 -14.97 -13.34 10.35
C VAL A 12 -14.54 -14.48 9.45
N ASP A 13 -14.00 -14.14 8.29
CA ASP A 13 -13.31 -15.12 7.44
C ASP A 13 -11.92 -15.37 8.00
N LEU A 14 -11.74 -16.53 8.64
CA LEU A 14 -10.47 -16.91 9.26
C LEU A 14 -9.34 -17.03 8.21
N VAL A 15 -9.66 -17.44 6.99
CA VAL A 15 -8.66 -17.57 5.91
C VAL A 15 -8.14 -16.21 5.52
N LEU A 16 -9.04 -15.24 5.33
CA LEU A 16 -8.66 -13.86 5.04
C LEU A 16 -7.77 -13.26 6.14
N VAL A 17 -8.12 -13.49 7.41
CA VAL A 17 -7.33 -13.01 8.55
C VAL A 17 -5.93 -13.62 8.55
N LEU A 18 -5.82 -14.95 8.39
CA LEU A 18 -4.53 -15.65 8.36
C LEU A 18 -3.65 -15.16 7.21
N VAL A 19 -4.21 -15.04 6.01
CA VAL A 19 -3.50 -14.53 4.83
C VAL A 19 -3.04 -13.09 5.04
N SER A 20 -3.87 -12.24 5.65
CA SER A 20 -3.51 -10.85 5.96
C SER A 20 -2.34 -10.77 6.94
N LEU A 21 -2.36 -11.59 8.00
CA LEU A 21 -1.28 -11.65 8.99
C LEU A 21 0.03 -12.13 8.37
N LEU A 22 -0.02 -13.16 7.51
CA LEU A 22 1.15 -13.64 6.78
C LEU A 22 1.69 -12.59 5.79
N ALA A 23 0.80 -11.87 5.10
CA ALA A 23 1.18 -10.81 4.17
C ALA A 23 1.87 -9.64 4.89
N LEU A 24 1.34 -9.23 6.04
CA LEU A 24 1.96 -8.22 6.90
C LEU A 24 3.30 -8.70 7.44
N TRP A 25 3.37 -9.95 7.93
CA TRP A 25 4.63 -10.53 8.41
C TRP A 25 5.70 -10.51 7.32
N THR A 26 5.41 -11.06 6.15
CA THR A 26 6.40 -11.21 5.06
C THR A 26 6.97 -9.88 4.59
N ARG A 27 6.15 -8.83 4.52
CA ARG A 27 6.58 -7.52 4.02
C ARG A 27 7.12 -6.61 5.11
N LEU A 28 6.52 -6.58 6.30
CA LEU A 28 6.98 -5.72 7.40
C LEU A 28 8.19 -6.27 8.16
N SER A 29 8.53 -7.55 7.97
CA SER A 29 9.69 -8.17 8.61
C SER A 29 10.98 -7.45 8.22
N ARG A 30 11.75 -7.02 9.23
CA ARG A 30 13.10 -6.44 9.08
C ARG A 30 13.19 -5.35 8.01
N LEU A 31 12.24 -4.40 7.99
CA LEU A 31 12.20 -3.30 7.01
C LEU A 31 13.46 -2.42 7.00
N SER A 32 14.08 -2.27 8.17
CA SER A 32 15.33 -1.52 8.34
C SER A 32 16.53 -2.20 7.70
N TYR A 33 16.42 -3.46 7.27
CA TYR A 33 17.46 -4.20 6.59
C TYR A 33 17.14 -4.34 5.10
N PRO A 34 18.06 -3.96 4.18
CA PRO A 34 19.39 -3.38 4.42
C PRO A 34 19.32 -1.90 4.87
N ASN A 35 20.23 -1.49 5.77
CA ASN A 35 20.33 -0.08 6.21
C ASN A 35 21.14 0.78 5.22
N ALA A 36 20.82 0.63 3.93
CA ALA A 36 21.44 1.36 2.85
C ALA A 36 20.40 1.68 1.78
N VAL A 37 20.65 2.73 1.02
CA VAL A 37 19.82 3.15 -0.11
C VAL A 37 19.88 2.10 -1.21
N VAL A 38 18.73 1.62 -1.68
CA VAL A 38 18.64 0.56 -2.70
C VAL A 38 17.97 1.09 -3.98
N PHE A 39 18.57 0.83 -5.14
CA PHE A 39 17.94 1.07 -6.46
C PHE A 39 17.33 2.49 -6.55
N ASP A 40 16.06 2.60 -6.90
CA ASP A 40 15.35 3.87 -7.12
C ASP A 40 15.04 4.65 -5.84
N GLU A 41 15.35 4.11 -4.65
CA GLU A 41 15.31 4.90 -3.41
C GLU A 41 16.20 6.14 -3.48
N VAL A 42 17.26 6.10 -4.30
CA VAL A 42 18.12 7.26 -4.58
C VAL A 42 17.31 8.41 -5.20
N TYR A 43 16.46 8.12 -6.19
CA TYR A 43 15.68 9.14 -6.89
C TYR A 43 14.48 9.58 -6.05
N TYR A 44 13.69 8.63 -5.55
CA TYR A 44 12.52 8.94 -4.73
C TYR A 44 12.89 9.67 -3.45
N GLY A 45 14.05 9.36 -2.86
CA GLY A 45 14.55 10.05 -1.69
C GLY A 45 14.88 11.52 -1.93
N GLN A 46 15.38 11.86 -3.12
CA GLN A 46 15.62 13.27 -3.50
C GLN A 46 14.30 14.04 -3.50
N PHE A 47 13.26 13.50 -4.14
CA PHE A 47 11.93 14.13 -4.17
C PHE A 47 11.32 14.24 -2.77
N VAL A 48 11.41 13.19 -1.95
CA VAL A 48 10.96 13.22 -0.54
C VAL A 48 11.68 14.33 0.23
N SER A 49 12.98 14.52 0.01
CA SER A 49 13.76 15.57 0.67
C SER A 49 13.33 16.97 0.23
N LEU A 50 12.99 17.15 -1.04
CA LEU A 50 12.46 18.41 -1.59
C LEU A 50 11.07 18.72 -1.02
N TYR A 51 10.21 17.70 -0.85
CA TYR A 51 8.94 17.85 -0.14
C TYR A 51 9.13 18.26 1.32
N MET A 52 10.04 17.62 2.05
CA MET A 52 10.33 18.00 3.46
C MET A 52 10.83 19.44 3.56
N LYS A 53 11.70 19.86 2.63
CA LYS A 53 12.24 21.23 2.56
C LYS A 53 11.27 22.25 1.99
N ARG A 54 10.10 21.82 1.50
CA ARG A 54 9.10 22.66 0.83
C ARG A 54 9.70 23.46 -0.34
N VAL A 55 10.62 22.84 -1.08
CA VAL A 55 11.25 23.42 -2.27
C VAL A 55 10.50 22.95 -3.49
N PHE A 56 10.12 23.88 -4.37
CA PHE A 56 9.50 23.53 -5.64
C PHE A 56 10.49 22.79 -6.55
N PHE A 57 10.02 21.74 -7.20
CA PHE A 57 10.78 20.95 -8.16
C PHE A 57 9.88 20.49 -9.31
N ILE A 58 10.50 20.08 -10.40
CA ILE A 58 9.84 19.47 -11.54
C ILE A 58 10.31 18.02 -11.60
N ASP A 59 9.36 17.10 -11.70
CA ASP A 59 9.60 15.68 -11.78
C ASP A 59 9.06 15.16 -13.12
N ASP A 60 9.97 14.61 -13.93
CA ASP A 60 9.67 14.03 -15.23
C ASP A 60 9.26 12.54 -15.12
N SER A 61 9.41 11.93 -13.94
CA SER A 61 9.21 10.50 -13.72
C SER A 61 7.75 10.11 -13.48
N GLY A 62 6.92 11.02 -12.99
CA GLY A 62 5.51 10.76 -12.87
C GLY A 62 4.69 11.76 -12.07
N PRO A 63 3.43 11.41 -11.83
CA PRO A 63 2.49 12.20 -11.03
C PRO A 63 2.93 12.36 -9.55
N PRO A 64 2.53 13.46 -8.88
CA PRO A 64 3.08 13.83 -7.57
C PRO A 64 2.54 13.04 -6.36
N LEU A 65 1.36 12.43 -6.44
CA LEU A 65 0.69 11.84 -5.27
C LEU A 65 1.50 10.68 -4.68
N GLY A 66 2.09 9.84 -5.53
CA GLY A 66 2.96 8.76 -5.08
C GLY A 66 4.11 9.28 -4.21
N HIS A 67 4.80 10.31 -4.70
CA HIS A 67 5.88 10.95 -3.94
C HIS A 67 5.38 11.63 -2.66
N MET A 68 4.19 12.24 -2.68
CA MET A 68 3.56 12.81 -1.48
C MET A 68 3.24 11.73 -0.43
N ILE A 69 2.83 10.53 -0.84
CA ILE A 69 2.63 9.40 0.09
C ILE A 69 3.97 8.98 0.72
N LEU A 70 5.03 8.85 -0.06
CA LEU A 70 6.36 8.53 0.49
C LEU A 70 6.84 9.64 1.46
N ALA A 71 6.62 10.90 1.07
CA ALA A 71 6.94 12.05 1.91
C ALA A 71 6.14 12.04 3.22
N LEU A 72 4.87 11.63 3.21
CA LEU A 72 4.08 11.45 4.43
C LEU A 72 4.72 10.41 5.37
N GLY A 73 5.18 9.28 4.84
CA GLY A 73 5.87 8.25 5.63
C GLY A 73 7.16 8.77 6.25
N ALA A 74 7.93 9.53 5.49
CA ALA A 74 9.15 10.20 5.94
C ALA A 74 8.86 11.24 7.04
N TYR A 75 7.81 12.05 6.87
CA TYR A 75 7.40 13.08 7.82
C TYR A 75 6.98 12.48 9.17
N VAL A 76 6.17 11.41 9.15
CA VAL A 76 5.79 10.67 10.37
C VAL A 76 7.02 10.06 11.06
N GLY A 77 8.02 9.66 10.26
CA GLY A 77 9.31 9.17 10.74
C GLY A 77 10.27 10.24 11.26
N GLY A 78 9.89 11.53 11.25
CA GLY A 78 10.72 12.63 11.71
C GLY A 78 11.86 13.02 10.75
N PHE A 79 11.76 12.65 9.47
CA PHE A 79 12.78 13.02 8.48
C PHE A 79 12.73 14.52 8.16
N ASP A 80 13.87 15.20 8.26
CA ASP A 80 14.00 16.64 8.07
C ASP A 80 14.39 17.05 6.64
N GLY A 81 14.59 16.07 5.74
CA GLY A 81 15.04 16.30 4.36
C GLY A 81 16.56 16.50 4.22
N ASN A 82 17.33 16.41 5.31
CA ASN A 82 18.77 16.62 5.30
C ASN A 82 19.53 15.29 5.15
N PHE A 83 19.39 14.66 3.99
CA PHE A 83 20.20 13.52 3.59
C PHE A 83 20.54 13.64 2.10
N VAL A 84 21.78 13.33 1.75
CA VAL A 84 22.28 13.49 0.37
C VAL A 84 22.22 12.13 -0.33
N TRP A 85 21.30 12.02 -1.28
CA TRP A 85 20.99 10.79 -2.02
C TRP A 85 21.91 10.61 -3.23
N ASN A 86 23.16 10.23 -2.96
CA ASN A 86 24.24 10.35 -3.95
C ASN A 86 24.51 9.06 -4.71
N ARG A 87 24.32 7.92 -4.04
CA ARG A 87 24.69 6.61 -4.56
C ARG A 87 23.83 5.51 -3.96
N ILE A 88 23.59 4.48 -4.77
CA ILE A 88 23.07 3.19 -4.30
C ILE A 88 24.12 2.59 -3.36
N GLY A 89 23.67 2.04 -2.23
CA GLY A 89 24.52 1.50 -1.18
C GLY A 89 25.04 2.52 -0.18
N ALA A 90 24.62 3.80 -0.25
CA ALA A 90 24.89 4.76 0.82
C ALA A 90 24.17 4.32 2.11
N GLU A 91 24.89 4.28 3.23
CA GLU A 91 24.29 3.96 4.53
C GLU A 91 23.44 5.11 5.04
N TYR A 92 22.30 4.77 5.63
CA TYR A 92 21.45 5.77 6.28
C TYR A 92 22.06 6.20 7.62
N PRO A 93 22.12 7.51 7.92
CA PRO A 93 22.57 7.98 9.22
C PRO A 93 21.54 7.58 10.30
N SER A 94 22.00 7.54 11.55
CA SER A 94 21.15 7.19 12.70
C SER A 94 19.96 8.14 12.92
N SER A 95 19.98 9.33 12.33
CA SER A 95 18.88 10.30 12.35
C SER A 95 17.72 9.93 11.43
N VAL A 96 17.94 9.07 10.42
CA VAL A 96 16.92 8.73 9.42
C VAL A 96 16.29 7.39 9.75
N SER A 97 14.97 7.38 9.98
CA SER A 97 14.22 6.17 10.27
C SER A 97 13.86 5.41 8.97
N VAL A 98 14.74 4.52 8.53
CA VAL A 98 14.53 3.67 7.32
C VAL A 98 13.22 2.90 7.36
N TRP A 99 12.82 2.46 8.57
CA TRP A 99 11.55 1.77 8.76
C TRP A 99 10.36 2.63 8.32
N SER A 100 10.33 3.91 8.69
CA SER A 100 9.24 4.82 8.35
C SER A 100 9.19 5.15 6.86
N LEU A 101 10.35 5.26 6.21
CA LEU A 101 10.47 5.48 4.76
C LEU A 101 9.87 4.32 3.95
N ARG A 102 10.09 3.09 4.40
CA ARG A 102 9.65 1.88 3.70
C ARG A 102 8.27 1.37 4.15
N LEU A 103 7.74 1.89 5.25
CA LEU A 103 6.51 1.40 5.87
C LEU A 103 5.30 1.47 4.93
N LEU A 104 5.06 2.63 4.32
CA LEU A 104 3.86 2.83 3.50
C LEU A 104 3.84 1.93 2.25
N PRO A 105 4.93 1.86 1.46
CA PRO A 105 5.06 0.85 0.39
C PRO A 105 4.83 -0.58 0.87
N ALA A 106 5.42 -0.96 2.02
CA ALA A 106 5.31 -2.30 2.55
C ALA A 106 3.89 -2.64 3.01
N LEU A 107 3.19 -1.67 3.59
CA LEU A 107 1.78 -1.80 3.97
C LEU A 107 0.89 -1.93 2.73
N CYS A 108 1.05 -1.08 1.72
CA CYS A 108 0.30 -1.18 0.46
C CYS A 108 0.52 -2.55 -0.20
N GLY A 109 1.77 -2.98 -0.32
CA GLY A 109 2.10 -4.30 -0.85
C GLY A 109 1.51 -5.46 -0.02
N ALA A 110 1.43 -5.32 1.30
CA ALA A 110 0.85 -6.34 2.17
C ALA A 110 -0.67 -6.42 2.01
N LEU A 111 -1.34 -5.28 1.86
CA LEU A 111 -2.77 -5.20 1.64
C LEU A 111 -3.20 -5.70 0.24
N CYS A 112 -2.31 -5.72 -0.75
CA CYS A 112 -2.59 -6.34 -2.05
C CYS A 112 -2.98 -7.82 -1.93
N VAL A 113 -2.38 -8.57 -0.99
CA VAL A 113 -2.62 -10.01 -0.83
C VAL A 113 -4.07 -10.32 -0.40
N PRO A 114 -4.58 -9.79 0.74
CA PRO A 114 -5.98 -10.00 1.10
C PRO A 114 -6.95 -9.34 0.13
N LEU A 115 -6.55 -8.26 -0.55
CA LEU A 115 -7.42 -7.60 -1.51
C LEU A 115 -7.64 -8.44 -2.77
N VAL A 116 -6.63 -9.19 -3.23
CA VAL A 116 -6.80 -10.20 -4.30
C VAL A 116 -7.67 -11.38 -3.86
N TYR A 117 -7.55 -11.82 -2.61
CA TYR A 117 -8.46 -12.81 -2.04
C TYR A 117 -9.93 -12.33 -2.12
N LEU A 118 -10.19 -11.10 -1.69
CA LEU A 118 -11.53 -10.52 -1.73
C LEU A 118 -12.02 -10.30 -3.17
N LEU A 119 -11.15 -9.83 -4.07
CA LEU A 119 -11.48 -9.62 -5.47
C LEU A 119 -11.88 -10.92 -6.17
N THR A 120 -11.16 -12.01 -5.92
CA THR A 120 -11.51 -13.32 -6.49
C THR A 120 -12.83 -13.86 -5.98
N LEU A 121 -13.20 -13.60 -4.72
CA LEU A 121 -14.54 -13.89 -4.20
C LEU A 121 -15.63 -13.04 -4.86
N GLU A 122 -15.35 -11.75 -5.12
CA GLU A 122 -16.28 -10.89 -5.88
C GLU A 122 -16.47 -11.36 -7.33
N LEU A 123 -15.48 -12.03 -7.92
CA LEU A 123 -15.61 -12.70 -9.21
C LEU A 123 -16.43 -14.00 -9.17
N ARG A 124 -17.07 -14.32 -8.03
CA ARG A 124 -17.89 -15.52 -7.79
C ARG A 124 -17.10 -16.82 -7.91
N LEU A 125 -15.79 -16.77 -7.70
CA LEU A 125 -14.94 -17.97 -7.61
C LEU A 125 -15.02 -18.59 -6.22
N SER A 126 -14.55 -19.85 -6.11
CA SER A 126 -14.53 -20.58 -4.85
C SER A 126 -13.50 -20.03 -3.86
N HIS A 127 -13.71 -20.24 -2.54
CA HIS A 127 -12.72 -19.88 -1.51
C HIS A 127 -11.36 -20.58 -1.70
N LEU A 128 -11.33 -21.77 -2.30
CA LEU A 128 -10.08 -22.46 -2.63
C LEU A 128 -9.32 -21.74 -3.75
N SER A 129 -10.02 -21.28 -4.79
CA SER A 129 -9.44 -20.47 -5.85
C SER A 129 -8.92 -19.13 -5.32
N ALA A 130 -9.68 -18.50 -4.42
CA ALA A 130 -9.27 -17.25 -3.77
C ALA A 130 -8.03 -17.42 -2.90
N LEU A 131 -7.96 -18.50 -2.11
CA LEU A 131 -6.77 -18.86 -1.35
C LEU A 131 -5.58 -19.12 -2.28
N GLY A 132 -5.78 -19.85 -3.38
CA GLY A 132 -4.73 -20.06 -4.38
C GLY A 132 -4.17 -18.76 -4.96
N ALA A 133 -5.05 -17.83 -5.37
CA ALA A 133 -4.63 -16.53 -5.89
C ALA A 133 -3.87 -15.70 -4.84
N ALA A 134 -4.35 -15.70 -3.60
CA ALA A 134 -3.69 -14.99 -2.51
C ALA A 134 -2.33 -15.60 -2.17
N LEU A 135 -2.19 -16.93 -2.17
CA LEU A 135 -0.92 -17.60 -1.93
C LEU A 135 0.11 -17.33 -3.04
N LEU A 136 -0.33 -17.28 -4.31
CA LEU A 136 0.56 -16.90 -5.41
C LEU A 136 1.12 -15.49 -5.20
N LEU A 137 0.28 -14.51 -4.82
CA LEU A 137 0.74 -13.13 -4.56
C LEU A 137 1.54 -13.01 -3.25
N LEU A 138 1.19 -13.81 -2.24
CA LEU A 138 1.90 -13.87 -0.97
C LEU A 138 3.35 -14.33 -1.17
N LEU A 139 3.57 -15.34 -2.01
CA LEU A 139 4.85 -15.99 -2.24
C LEU A 139 5.64 -15.39 -3.42
N GLU A 140 5.07 -14.44 -4.15
CA GLU A 140 5.73 -13.87 -5.31
C GLU A 140 6.86 -12.91 -4.92
N ASN A 141 8.09 -13.31 -5.24
CA ASN A 141 9.30 -12.63 -4.78
C ASN A 141 9.43 -11.22 -5.32
N SER A 142 9.05 -10.97 -6.59
CA SER A 142 9.15 -9.64 -7.19
C SER A 142 8.35 -8.61 -6.38
N LEU A 143 7.09 -8.94 -6.05
CA LEU A 143 6.21 -8.07 -5.26
C LEU A 143 6.67 -7.91 -3.81
N ILE A 144 7.22 -8.96 -3.20
CA ILE A 144 7.80 -8.87 -1.86
C ILE A 144 8.99 -7.91 -1.86
N VAL A 145 9.91 -8.07 -2.80
CA VAL A 145 11.11 -7.22 -2.88
C VAL A 145 10.71 -5.78 -3.16
N GLN A 146 9.86 -5.55 -4.15
CA GLN A 146 9.45 -4.22 -4.58
C GLN A 146 8.66 -3.45 -3.50
N SER A 147 7.78 -4.12 -2.75
CA SER A 147 7.02 -3.46 -1.68
C SER A 147 7.86 -3.16 -0.44
N ARG A 148 9.02 -3.80 -0.25
CA ARG A 148 9.85 -3.60 0.95
C ARG A 148 10.80 -2.42 0.87
N PHE A 149 10.92 -1.79 -0.29
CA PHE A 149 11.73 -0.59 -0.50
C PHE A 149 10.85 0.64 -0.67
N MET A 150 11.44 1.83 -0.56
CA MET A 150 10.76 3.11 -0.74
C MET A 150 10.48 3.36 -2.24
N LEU A 151 9.59 2.54 -2.80
CA LEU A 151 9.22 2.52 -4.22
C LEU A 151 7.71 2.75 -4.40
N LEU A 152 7.33 3.32 -5.54
CA LEU A 152 5.95 3.75 -5.82
C LEU A 152 5.05 2.63 -6.34
N GLU A 153 5.60 1.56 -6.92
CA GLU A 153 4.76 0.59 -7.64
C GLU A 153 3.87 -0.21 -6.71
N SER A 154 4.31 -0.47 -5.47
CA SER A 154 3.47 -1.15 -4.48
C SER A 154 2.21 -0.35 -4.12
N VAL A 155 2.34 0.98 -4.05
CA VAL A 155 1.23 1.91 -3.82
C VAL A 155 0.31 1.93 -5.03
N LEU A 156 0.87 2.02 -6.24
CA LEU A 156 0.12 2.00 -7.49
C LEU A 156 -0.69 0.70 -7.64
N ILE A 157 -0.05 -0.46 -7.47
CA ILE A 157 -0.70 -1.77 -7.58
C ILE A 157 -1.83 -1.89 -6.56
N PHE A 158 -1.61 -1.43 -5.32
CA PHE A 158 -2.65 -1.41 -4.29
C PHE A 158 -3.86 -0.56 -4.72
N LEU A 159 -3.64 0.67 -5.20
CA LEU A 159 -4.72 1.57 -5.63
C LEU A 159 -5.50 1.02 -6.83
N VAL A 160 -4.80 0.43 -7.80
CA VAL A 160 -5.43 -0.21 -8.97
C VAL A 160 -6.29 -1.40 -8.54
N LEU A 161 -5.74 -2.29 -7.70
CA LEU A 161 -6.50 -3.44 -7.20
C LEU A 161 -7.71 -2.98 -6.38
N LEU A 162 -7.56 -1.96 -5.53
CA LEU A 162 -8.65 -1.38 -4.73
C LEU A 162 -9.73 -0.78 -5.63
N ALA A 163 -9.35 -0.14 -6.73
CA ALA A 163 -10.30 0.40 -7.71
C ALA A 163 -11.14 -0.71 -8.36
N PHE A 164 -10.50 -1.80 -8.81
CA PHE A 164 -11.17 -2.96 -9.40
C PHE A 164 -12.07 -3.68 -8.39
N PHE A 165 -11.57 -3.93 -7.17
CA PHE A 165 -12.35 -4.54 -6.11
C PHE A 165 -13.60 -3.71 -5.79
N SER A 166 -13.44 -2.41 -5.61
CA SER A 166 -14.55 -1.51 -5.29
C SER A 166 -15.58 -1.44 -6.44
N TYR A 167 -15.12 -1.45 -7.69
CA TYR A 167 -16.00 -1.52 -8.85
C TYR A 167 -16.81 -2.82 -8.89
N LEU A 168 -16.17 -3.97 -8.70
CA LEU A 168 -16.87 -5.26 -8.67
C LEU A 168 -17.86 -5.32 -7.50
N ARG A 169 -17.47 -4.79 -6.32
CA ARG A 169 -18.36 -4.70 -5.16
C ARG A 169 -19.57 -3.82 -5.43
N PHE A 170 -19.40 -2.70 -6.14
CA PHE A 170 -20.50 -1.85 -6.61
C PHE A 170 -21.46 -2.63 -7.53
N HIS A 171 -20.91 -3.37 -8.50
CA HIS A 171 -21.68 -4.14 -9.47
C HIS A 171 -22.44 -5.32 -8.83
N ASN A 172 -21.85 -5.97 -7.83
CA ASN A 172 -22.44 -7.13 -7.14
C ASN A 172 -23.36 -6.76 -5.97
N ALA A 173 -23.29 -5.52 -5.48
CA ALA A 173 -24.10 -5.06 -4.36
C ALA A 173 -25.57 -4.93 -4.74
N PRO A 174 -26.50 -5.21 -3.81
CA PRO A 174 -27.93 -4.96 -4.04
C PRO A 174 -28.20 -3.48 -4.31
N ASP A 175 -29.32 -3.20 -4.97
CA ASP A 175 -29.80 -1.83 -5.24
C ASP A 175 -30.08 -1.08 -3.92
N SER A 176 -29.04 -0.46 -3.38
CA SER A 176 -29.03 0.31 -2.15
C SER A 176 -28.18 1.55 -2.34
N TRP A 177 -28.53 2.65 -1.67
CA TRP A 177 -27.71 3.87 -1.64
C TRP A 177 -26.27 3.61 -1.18
N SER A 178 -26.07 2.62 -0.31
CA SER A 178 -24.73 2.22 0.15
C SER A 178 -23.82 1.75 -0.98
N ARG A 179 -24.37 1.28 -2.12
CA ARG A 179 -23.55 0.80 -3.23
C ARG A 179 -22.70 1.92 -3.84
N TYR A 180 -23.23 3.14 -3.91
CA TYR A 180 -22.55 4.28 -4.53
C TYR A 180 -21.29 4.68 -3.75
N SER A 181 -21.17 4.32 -2.47
CA SER A 181 -19.92 4.50 -1.72
C SER A 181 -18.76 3.70 -2.34
N TRP A 182 -19.04 2.49 -2.86
CA TRP A 182 -18.05 1.68 -3.58
C TRP A 182 -17.67 2.28 -4.94
N LEU A 183 -18.63 2.92 -5.62
CA LEU A 183 -18.35 3.64 -6.86
C LEU A 183 -17.47 4.87 -6.61
N LEU A 184 -17.77 5.65 -5.56
CA LEU A 184 -16.92 6.78 -5.15
C LEU A 184 -15.53 6.31 -4.75
N LEU A 185 -15.42 5.21 -4.00
CA LEU A 185 -14.13 4.61 -3.63
C LEU A 185 -13.35 4.14 -4.86
N SER A 186 -14.02 3.54 -5.85
CA SER A 186 -13.41 3.14 -7.11
C SER A 186 -12.87 4.35 -7.88
N GLY A 187 -13.68 5.40 -8.03
CA GLY A 187 -13.26 6.64 -8.69
C GLY A 187 -12.11 7.34 -7.97
N ALA A 188 -12.15 7.43 -6.64
CA ALA A 188 -11.06 7.98 -5.84
C ALA A 188 -9.76 7.17 -5.98
N SER A 189 -9.86 5.84 -5.99
CA SER A 189 -8.70 4.96 -6.15
C SER A 189 -8.10 5.06 -7.55
N CYS A 190 -8.92 5.14 -8.60
CA CYS A 190 -8.46 5.42 -9.97
C CYS A 190 -7.77 6.78 -10.08
N GLY A 191 -8.38 7.83 -9.51
CA GLY A 191 -7.77 9.16 -9.48
C GLY A 191 -6.43 9.16 -8.74
N ALA A 192 -6.33 8.44 -7.63
CA ALA A 192 -5.10 8.30 -6.88
C ALA A 192 -4.03 7.43 -7.59
N ALA A 193 -4.43 6.48 -8.44
CA ALA A 193 -3.50 5.67 -9.22
C ALA A 193 -2.90 6.44 -10.42
N VAL A 194 -3.63 7.42 -10.94
CA VAL A 194 -3.18 8.29 -12.05
C VAL A 194 -2.44 9.52 -11.53
N GLY A 195 -2.77 9.98 -10.33
CA GLY A 195 -2.18 11.16 -9.68
C GLY A 195 -0.89 10.85 -8.95
#